data_AF-A0A3T1DET3-F1
#
_entry.id   AF-A0A3T1DET3-F1
#
_cell.length_a   1.000
_cell.length_b   1.000
_cell.length_c   1.000
_cell.angle_alpha   90.00
_cell.angle_beta   90.00
_cell.angle_gamma   90.00
#
_symmetry.space_group_name_H-M   'P 1'
#
loop_
_entity.id
_entity.type
_entity.pdbx_description
1 polymer ?
#
loop_
_entity_poly.entity_id
_entity_poly.type
_entity_poly.pdbx_seq_one_letter_code
_entity_poly.pdbx_strand_id
1 'polypeptide(L)' 'MQKMIVTKFVIGKTVAQDIYTGQGFLLLKAGHKLTETMVVSLAKYNVVTIWVE' A
#
# COMPACT_ATOMS: atom_id res chain seq x y z
N MET A 1 13.80 -3.25 -1.75
CA MET A 1 12.54 -3.05 -2.48
C MET A 1 12.00 -4.39 -2.97
N GLN A 2 10.81 -4.74 -2.52
CA GLN A 2 10.14 -5.99 -2.85
C GLN A 2 8.68 -5.72 -3.22
N LYS A 3 8.19 -6.34 -4.30
CA LYS A 3 6.77 -6.33 -4.64
C LYS A 3 6.04 -7.36 -3.79
N MET A 4 4.99 -6.94 -3.08
CA MET A 4 4.20 -7.81 -2.20
C MET A 4 2.71 -7.69 -2.49
N ILE A 5 1.97 -8.77 -2.23
CA ILE A 5 0.50 -8.77 -2.28
C ILE A 5 -0.02 -8.09 -1.00
N VAL A 6 -1.01 -7.22 -1.15
CA VAL A 6 -1.65 -6.51 -0.04
C VAL A 6 -2.42 -7.51 0.83
N THR A 7 -1.78 -7.92 1.92
CA THR A 7 -2.30 -8.83 2.93
C THR A 7 -1.85 -8.35 4.30
N LYS A 8 -2.27 -9.00 5.39
CA LYS A 8 -1.78 -8.65 6.74
C LYS A 8 -0.25 -8.69 6.89
N PHE A 9 0.47 -9.39 6.02
CA PHE A 9 1.94 -9.49 6.07
C PHE A 9 2.67 -8.21 5.65
N VAL A 10 1.98 -7.25 5.02
CA VAL A 10 2.60 -5.96 4.70
C VAL A 10 2.49 -4.95 5.84
N ILE A 11 1.69 -5.24 6.88
CA ILE A 11 1.54 -4.37 8.06
C ILE A 11 2.91 -4.21 8.74
N GLY A 12 3.26 -2.98 9.05
CA GLY A 12 4.53 -2.62 9.64
C GLY A 12 5.68 -2.43 8.65
N LYS A 13 5.50 -2.75 7.36
CA LYS A 13 6.48 -2.43 6.32
C LYS A 13 6.34 -0.98 5.85
N THR A 14 7.44 -0.42 5.33
CA THR A 14 7.45 0.91 4.73
C THR A 14 7.10 0.82 3.25
N VAL A 15 6.19 1.67 2.79
CA VAL A 15 5.83 1.79 1.38
C VAL A 15 6.99 2.41 0.61
N ALA A 16 7.44 1.74 -0.45
CA ALA A 16 8.57 2.20 -1.26
C ALA A 16 8.17 3.15 -2.40
N GLN A 17 6.88 3.20 -2.77
CA GLN A 17 6.38 4.02 -3.88
C GLN A 17 4.99 4.59 -3.59
N ASP A 18 4.71 5.77 -4.12
CA ASP A 18 3.37 6.36 -4.06
C ASP A 18 2.33 5.42 -4.67
N ILE A 19 1.21 5.24 -3.96
CA ILE A 19 0.10 4.40 -4.37
C ILE A 19 -1.04 5.30 -4.79
N TYR A 20 -1.56 5.07 -6.00
CA TYR A 20 -2.67 5.82 -6.56
C TYR A 20 -3.89 4.90 -6.77
N THR A 21 -5.08 5.47 -6.79
CA THR A 21 -6.28 4.79 -7.27
C THR A 21 -6.19 4.56 -8.79
N GLY A 22 -7.05 3.69 -9.32
CA GLY A 22 -7.23 3.57 -10.78
C GLY A 22 -7.71 4.85 -11.47
N GLN A 23 -8.16 5.86 -10.71
CA GLN A 23 -8.57 7.18 -11.19
C GLN A 23 -7.46 8.23 -11.07
N GLY A 24 -6.26 7.87 -10.58
CA GLY A 24 -5.11 8.77 -10.44
C GLY A 24 -5.06 9.58 -9.15
N PHE A 25 -5.94 9.31 -8.17
CA PHE A 25 -5.88 9.97 -6.86
C PHE A 25 -4.83 9.32 -5.96
N LEU A 26 -3.99 10.10 -5.28
CA LEU A 26 -3.02 9.59 -4.33
C LEU A 26 -3.73 8.99 -3.11
N LEU A 27 -3.50 7.70 -2.86
CA LEU A 27 -3.99 6.98 -1.68
C LEU A 27 -2.98 7.00 -0.54
N LEU A 28 -1.70 6.79 -0.86
CA LEU A 28 -0.66 6.66 0.13
C LEU A 28 0.69 7.08 -0.45
N LYS A 29 1.39 7.95 0.25
CA LYS A 29 2.73 8.39 -0.13
C LYS A 29 3.79 7.36 0.29
N ALA A 30 4.87 7.28 -0.48
CA ALA A 30 6.07 6.54 -0.13
C ALA A 30 6.65 7.03 1.22
N GLY A 31 7.34 6.13 1.92
CA GLY A 31 7.95 6.38 3.23
C GLY A 31 7.00 6.18 4.42
N HIS A 32 5.71 5.94 4.18
CA HIS A 32 4.78 5.64 5.26
C HIS A 32 4.85 4.17 5.69
N LYS A 33 4.79 3.93 7.00
CA LYS A 33 4.63 2.60 7.58
C LYS A 33 3.18 2.14 7.45
N LEU A 34 2.98 0.95 6.91
CA LEU A 34 1.64 0.38 6.71
C LEU A 34 0.99 0.00 8.04
N THR A 35 -0.24 0.44 8.21
CA THR A 35 -1.12 0.04 9.33
C THR A 35 -2.27 -0.82 8.84
N GLU A 36 -2.97 -1.47 9.75
CA GLU A 36 -4.19 -2.24 9.44
C GLU A 36 -5.23 -1.40 8.68
N THR A 37 -5.52 -0.19 9.15
CA THR A 37 -6.47 0.73 8.51
C THR A 37 -6.09 1.07 7.07
N MET A 38 -4.78 1.21 6.81
CA MET A 38 -4.27 1.50 5.47
C MET A 38 -4.41 0.27 4.56
N VAL A 39 -4.12 -0.93 5.07
CA VAL A 39 -4.31 -2.18 4.31
C VAL A 39 -5.79 -2.39 3.93
N VAL A 40 -6.71 -2.13 4.87
CA VAL A 40 -8.16 -2.15 4.59
C VAL A 40 -8.54 -1.14 3.51
N SER A 41 -7.99 0.08 3.58
CA SER A 41 -8.24 1.11 2.57
C SER A 41 -7.72 0.69 1.20
N LEU A 42 -6.50 0.13 1.12
CA LEU A 42 -5.92 -0.36 -0.12
C LEU A 42 -6.80 -1.46 -0.75
N ALA A 43 -7.31 -2.39 0.05
CA ALA A 43 -8.24 -3.41 -0.42
C ALA A 43 -9.55 -2.80 -0.97
N LYS A 44 -10.11 -1.79 -0.29
CA LYS A 44 -11.31 -1.06 -0.74
C LYS A 44 -11.11 -0.40 -2.12
N TYR A 45 -9.90 0.06 -2.42
CA TYR A 45 -9.56 0.67 -3.71
C TYR A 45 -9.01 -0.33 -4.75
N ASN A 46 -9.18 -1.64 -4.54
CA ASN A 46 -8.69 -2.71 -5.41
C ASN A 46 -7.16 -2.67 -5.65
N VAL A 47 -6.39 -2.17 -4.69
CA VAL A 47 -4.92 -2.24 -4.74
C VAL A 47 -4.48 -3.61 -4.26
N VAL A 48 -4.09 -4.48 -5.20
CA VAL A 48 -3.73 -5.88 -4.92
C VAL A 48 -2.25 -6.06 -4.62
N THR A 49 -1.38 -5.23 -5.20
CA THR A 49 0.08 -5.34 -5.02
C THR A 49 0.71 -3.98 -4.77
N ILE A 50 1.71 -3.95 -3.89
CA ILE A 50 2.45 -2.73 -3.53
C ILE A 50 3.96 -3.01 -3.50
N TRP A 51 4.74 -1.94 -3.61
CA TRP A 51 6.18 -1.99 -3.37
C TRP A 51 6.48 -1.55 -1.95
N VAL A 52 7.24 -2.37 -1.24
CA VAL A 52 7.67 -2.12 0.13
C VAL A 52 9.18 -2.26 0.25
N GLU A 53 9.74 -1.61 1.26
CA GLU A 53 11.16 -1.76 1.61
C GLU A 53 11.46 -3.13 2.23
#